data_AF-A0A964W5S4-F1
#
_entry.id   AF-A0A964W5S4-F1
#
_cell.length_a   1.000
_cell.length_b   1.000
_cell.length_c   1.000
_cell.angle_alpha   90.00
_cell.angle_beta   90.00
_cell.angle_gamma   90.00
#
_symmetry.space_group_name_H-M   'P 1'
#
loop_
_entity.id
_entity.type
_entity.pdbx_description
1 polymer ?
#
loop_
_entity_poly.entity_id
_entity_poly.type
_entity_poly.pdbx_seq_one_letter_code
_entity_poly.pdbx_strand_id
1 'polypeptide(L)'
;MKHTYNISGMTCDGCVAKVSYLLKQLPEVTDVAINLENGTADVSMSSHVATLKLQQALKDYPKYQLTETMENSHHSDAMNVFASQPEPVKSWAETYKPILLIFGYITIISGIAALYRNNFNGMVFMRVFMAGFFLTFSFFKMLDVKGFAESYAMYDIVAKKIPAWGYIYAFLELALGLAFATDFMPVFTNAFTAVLMSVSLLGVLQSVFNKKQIRCACLGAVFNLPMSTVTIIEDGLMIAMSIAMLFMYL
;
A
#
# COMPACT_ATOMS: atom_id res chain seq x y z
N MET A 1 -19.11 19.65 28.41
CA MET A 1 -18.37 19.94 27.15
C MET A 1 -17.90 18.64 26.53
N LYS A 2 -17.73 18.60 25.21
CA LYS A 2 -17.32 17.40 24.46
C LYS A 2 -16.04 17.73 23.70
N HIS A 3 -15.02 16.89 23.83
CA HIS A 3 -13.76 16.99 23.11
C HIS A 3 -13.46 15.70 22.38
N THR A 4 -12.89 15.82 21.19
CA THR A 4 -12.45 14.68 20.38
C THR A 4 -10.93 14.55 20.49
N TYR A 5 -10.48 13.32 20.75
CA TYR A 5 -9.08 12.96 20.87
C TYR A 5 -8.76 11.85 19.89
N ASN A 6 -7.53 11.82 19.41
CA ASN A 6 -6.98 10.66 18.72
C ASN A 6 -6.54 9.62 19.76
N ILE A 7 -6.84 8.35 19.52
CA ILE A 7 -6.44 7.27 20.41
C ILE A 7 -5.92 6.06 19.63
N SER A 8 -4.74 5.57 20.00
CA SER A 8 -4.06 4.45 19.34
C SER A 8 -3.87 3.24 20.27
N GLY A 9 -3.55 2.09 19.68
CA GLY A 9 -3.27 0.84 20.40
C GLY A 9 -4.49 -0.02 20.75
N MET A 10 -5.67 0.34 20.26
CA MET A 10 -6.87 -0.50 20.32
C MET A 10 -6.98 -1.34 19.05
N THR A 11 -7.16 -2.66 19.21
CA THR A 11 -7.24 -3.62 18.08
C THR A 11 -8.50 -4.49 18.12
N CYS A 12 -9.34 -4.33 19.14
CA CYS A 12 -10.58 -5.09 19.30
C CYS A 12 -11.58 -4.34 20.20
N ASP A 13 -12.84 -4.77 20.21
CA ASP A 13 -13.90 -4.20 21.06
C ASP A 13 -13.58 -4.29 22.56
N GLY A 14 -12.81 -5.31 22.97
CA GLY A 14 -12.31 -5.42 24.35
C GLY A 14 -11.34 -4.30 24.72
N CYS A 15 -10.53 -3.82 23.78
CA CYS A 15 -9.67 -2.64 24.00
C CYS A 15 -10.49 -1.37 24.13
N VAL A 16 -11.53 -1.23 23.29
CA VAL A 16 -12.47 -0.10 23.34
C VAL A 16 -13.15 -0.04 24.70
N ALA A 17 -13.74 -1.14 25.16
CA ALA A 17 -14.40 -1.21 26.47
C ALA A 17 -13.43 -0.87 27.62
N LYS A 18 -12.18 -1.35 27.55
CA LYS A 18 -11.17 -1.08 28.57
C LYS A 18 -10.80 0.40 28.64
N VAL A 19 -10.55 1.03 27.50
CA VAL A 19 -10.22 2.46 27.42
C VAL A 19 -11.38 3.31 27.90
N SER A 20 -12.60 3.05 27.42
CA SER A 20 -13.80 3.77 27.88
C SER A 20 -13.99 3.63 29.39
N TYR A 21 -13.75 2.45 29.96
CA TYR A 21 -13.83 2.22 31.40
C TYR A 21 -12.80 3.06 32.18
N LEU A 22 -11.53 3.07 31.75
CA LEU A 22 -10.46 3.80 32.43
C LEU A 22 -10.70 5.31 32.42
N LEU A 23 -11.12 5.86 31.28
CA LEU A 23 -11.42 7.29 31.16
C LEU A 23 -12.66 7.69 31.99
N LYS A 24 -13.66 6.82 32.09
CA LYS A 24 -14.86 7.03 32.95
C LYS A 24 -14.58 6.94 34.46
N GLN A 25 -13.40 6.49 34.89
CA GLN A 25 -13.01 6.54 36.31
C GLN A 25 -12.73 7.97 36.79
N LEU A 26 -12.49 8.91 35.87
CA LEU A 26 -12.30 10.30 36.22
C LEU A 26 -13.67 10.92 36.56
N PRO A 27 -13.83 11.53 37.75
CA PRO A 27 -15.12 12.07 38.20
C PRO A 27 -15.65 13.19 37.30
N GLU A 28 -14.76 13.83 36.54
CA GLU A 28 -15.12 14.88 35.59
C GLU A 28 -15.60 14.33 34.23
N VAL A 29 -15.42 13.05 33.93
CA VAL A 29 -15.80 12.42 32.66
C VAL A 29 -17.19 11.81 32.77
N THR A 30 -18.13 12.31 31.98
CA THR A 30 -19.53 11.85 31.99
C THR A 30 -19.80 10.76 30.96
N ASP A 31 -19.18 10.82 29.79
CA ASP A 31 -19.31 9.79 28.77
C ASP A 31 -18.08 9.70 27.85
N VAL A 32 -17.88 8.52 27.26
CA VAL A 32 -16.76 8.23 26.34
C VAL A 32 -17.28 7.36 25.20
N ALA A 33 -17.32 7.92 24.00
CA ALA A 33 -17.67 7.23 22.77
C ALA A 33 -16.42 7.06 21.90
N ILE A 34 -16.11 5.83 21.50
CA ILE A 34 -14.89 5.51 20.74
C ILE A 34 -15.28 5.00 19.36
N ASN A 35 -14.62 5.55 18.34
CA ASN A 35 -14.69 5.06 16.97
C ASN A 35 -13.39 4.31 16.65
N LEU A 36 -13.46 2.98 16.63
CA LEU A 36 -12.30 2.11 16.40
C LEU A 36 -11.76 2.24 14.96
N GLU A 37 -12.63 2.43 13.97
CA GLU A 37 -12.25 2.56 12.56
C GLU A 37 -11.44 3.83 12.30
N ASN A 38 -11.85 4.94 12.95
CA ASN A 38 -11.20 6.24 12.80
C ASN A 38 -10.09 6.50 13.85
N GLY A 39 -9.96 5.63 14.86
CA GLY A 39 -9.00 5.81 15.95
C GLY A 39 -9.27 7.07 16.78
N THR A 40 -10.55 7.41 17.00
CA THR A 40 -10.95 8.62 17.74
C THR A 40 -11.77 8.30 18.99
N ALA A 41 -11.64 9.13 20.01
CA ALA A 41 -12.38 9.08 21.26
C ALA A 41 -13.04 10.43 21.54
N ASP A 42 -14.35 10.43 21.56
CA ASP A 42 -15.20 11.53 21.96
C ASP A 42 -15.44 11.45 23.47
N VAL A 43 -14.82 12.37 24.22
CA VAL A 43 -14.92 12.43 25.69
C VAL A 43 -15.82 13.59 26.07
N SER A 44 -16.94 13.25 26.74
CA SER A 44 -17.84 14.21 27.37
C SER A 44 -17.43 14.40 28.82
N MET A 45 -17.28 15.66 29.23
CA MET A 45 -16.81 16.04 30.56
C MET A 45 -17.65 17.17 31.16
N SER A 46 -17.82 17.15 32.48
CA SER A 46 -18.58 18.16 33.26
C SER A 46 -17.79 19.46 33.41
N SER A 47 -16.47 19.36 33.58
CA SER A 47 -15.50 20.46 33.57
C SER A 47 -14.31 20.11 32.68
N HIS A 48 -13.57 21.11 32.21
CA HIS A 48 -12.39 20.86 31.37
C HIS A 48 -11.36 19.99 32.11
N VAL A 49 -10.99 18.88 31.49
CA VAL A 49 -9.94 17.97 31.98
C VAL A 49 -8.73 18.12 31.08
N ALA A 50 -7.59 18.48 31.66
CA ALA A 50 -6.34 18.57 30.92
C ALA A 50 -5.97 17.20 30.33
N THR A 51 -5.50 17.19 29.09
CA THR A 51 -5.13 15.97 28.36
C THR A 51 -4.09 15.12 29.09
N LEU A 52 -3.18 15.75 29.83
CA LEU A 52 -2.23 15.05 30.70
C LEU A 52 -2.92 14.16 31.75
N LYS A 53 -4.06 14.59 32.31
CA LYS A 53 -4.82 13.82 33.30
C LYS A 53 -5.53 12.63 32.66
N LEU A 54 -6.03 12.80 31.42
CA LEU A 54 -6.58 11.70 30.62
C LEU A 54 -5.49 10.67 30.25
N GLN A 55 -4.31 11.12 29.85
CA GLN A 55 -3.16 10.26 29.58
C GLN A 55 -2.70 9.52 30.84
N GLN A 56 -2.72 10.20 32.00
CA GLN A 56 -2.36 9.58 33.28
C GLN A 56 -3.33 8.46 33.67
N ALA A 57 -4.62 8.57 33.34
CA ALA A 57 -5.59 7.49 33.55
C ALA A 57 -5.29 6.24 32.72
N LEU A 58 -4.48 6.36 31.66
CA LEU A 58 -4.06 5.27 30.78
C LEU A 58 -2.62 4.80 31.06
N LYS A 59 -1.91 5.39 32.02
CA LYS A 59 -0.47 5.15 32.27
C LYS A 59 -0.12 3.68 32.53
N ASP A 60 -1.00 2.94 33.21
CA ASP A 60 -0.80 1.51 33.50
C ASP A 60 -0.87 0.61 32.24
N TYR A 61 -1.29 1.19 31.11
CA TYR A 61 -1.48 0.51 29.84
C TYR A 61 -0.77 1.29 28.72
N PRO A 62 0.58 1.19 28.61
CA PRO A 62 1.40 2.01 27.70
C PRO A 62 1.09 1.79 26.21
N LYS A 63 0.34 0.74 25.88
CA LYS A 63 -0.18 0.50 24.54
C LYS A 63 -1.21 1.54 24.11
N TYR A 64 -1.96 2.15 25.03
CA TYR A 64 -2.98 3.14 24.72
C TYR A 64 -2.41 4.55 24.78
N GLN A 65 -2.44 5.28 23.67
CA GLN A 65 -1.94 6.66 23.61
C GLN A 65 -3.06 7.58 23.15
N LEU A 66 -3.31 8.65 23.92
CA LEU A 66 -4.35 9.64 23.67
C LEU A 66 -3.71 10.99 23.35
N THR A 67 -4.08 11.61 22.23
CA THR A 67 -3.58 12.93 21.79
C THR A 67 -4.73 13.84 21.36
N GLU A 68 -4.57 15.15 21.51
CA GLU A 68 -5.57 16.12 21.06
C GLU A 68 -5.65 16.16 19.53
N THR A 69 -6.87 16.20 19.00
CA THR A 69 -7.09 16.50 17.59
C THR A 69 -6.94 18.00 17.41
N MET A 70 -5.98 18.43 16.57
CA MET A 70 -5.63 19.83 16.36
C MET A 70 -6.77 20.60 15.66
N GLU A 71 -7.74 21.08 16.45
CA GLU A 71 -8.68 22.15 16.09
C GLU A 71 -8.66 23.21 17.19
N ASN A 72 -7.85 24.25 16.95
CA ASN A 72 -7.83 25.55 17.61
C ASN A 72 -7.68 25.59 19.14
N SER A 73 -6.50 26.01 19.61
CA SER A 73 -6.37 27.15 20.55
C SER A 73 -4.91 27.63 20.64
N HIS A 74 -4.71 28.90 20.28
CA HIS A 74 -3.54 29.69 20.67
C HIS A 74 -3.45 29.78 22.20
N HIS A 75 -2.37 29.31 22.81
CA HIS A 75 -1.62 30.03 23.86
C HIS A 75 -0.26 29.36 24.09
N SER A 76 0.74 30.21 24.23
CA SER A 76 2.18 29.99 24.30
C SER A 76 2.69 29.34 25.59
N ASP A 77 3.94 28.89 25.51
CA ASP A 77 4.88 28.52 26.58
C ASP A 77 4.77 27.11 27.21
N ALA A 78 5.41 26.15 26.54
CA ALA A 78 6.52 25.40 27.14
C ALA A 78 7.27 24.62 26.06
N MET A 79 8.57 24.87 25.97
CA MET A 79 9.52 24.19 25.10
C MET A 79 9.55 22.68 25.40
N ASN A 80 8.88 21.87 24.58
CA ASN A 80 9.04 20.43 24.61
C ASN A 80 10.26 20.02 23.77
N VAL A 81 11.38 19.83 24.46
CA VAL A 81 12.66 19.25 23.97
C VAL A 81 12.52 17.76 23.60
N PHE A 82 11.32 17.19 23.75
CA PHE A 82 10.97 15.84 23.27
C PHE A 82 9.74 15.89 22.36
N ALA A 83 9.72 16.84 21.42
CA ALA A 83 8.98 16.60 20.18
C ALA A 83 9.53 15.31 19.57
N SER A 84 8.77 14.22 19.67
CA SER A 84 8.90 13.09 18.76
C SER A 84 9.04 13.70 17.38
N GLN A 85 10.25 13.58 16.82
CA GLN A 85 10.53 14.00 15.47
C GLN A 85 9.36 13.50 14.61
N PRO A 86 8.71 14.35 13.79
CA PRO A 86 7.90 13.80 12.71
C PRO A 86 8.80 12.78 12.02
N GLU A 87 8.35 11.53 11.88
CA GLU A 87 9.10 10.51 11.15
C GLU A 87 9.64 11.19 9.89
N PRO A 88 10.96 11.18 9.67
CA PRO A 88 11.53 11.91 8.54
C PRO A 88 10.77 11.45 7.31
N VAL A 89 10.22 12.39 6.54
CA VAL A 89 9.57 12.09 5.27
C VAL A 89 10.59 11.30 4.48
N LYS A 90 10.41 9.96 4.44
CA LYS A 90 11.40 9.07 3.83
C LYS A 90 11.66 9.58 2.44
N SER A 91 12.93 9.74 2.11
CA SER A 91 13.32 10.19 0.78
C SER A 91 12.65 9.29 -0.25
N TRP A 92 12.24 9.84 -1.39
CA TRP A 92 11.66 9.07 -2.51
C TRP A 92 12.48 7.80 -2.76
N ALA A 93 13.80 7.92 -2.75
CA ALA A 93 14.72 6.80 -2.97
C ALA A 93 14.62 5.70 -1.90
N GLU A 94 14.39 6.04 -0.63
CA GLU A 94 14.23 5.05 0.45
C GLU A 94 12.90 4.30 0.35
N THR A 95 11.87 5.01 -0.10
CA THR A 95 10.52 4.47 -0.32
C THR A 95 10.52 3.46 -1.48
N TYR A 96 11.18 3.77 -2.60
CA TYR A 96 11.22 2.89 -3.79
C TYR A 96 12.43 1.96 -3.87
N LYS A 97 13.33 1.98 -2.89
CA LYS A 97 14.55 1.15 -2.86
C LYS A 97 14.30 -0.34 -3.16
N PRO A 98 13.26 -1.00 -2.59
CA PRO A 98 13.00 -2.41 -2.89
C PRO A 98 12.66 -2.66 -4.37
N ILE A 99 11.83 -1.80 -4.96
CA ILE A 99 11.40 -1.92 -6.37
C ILE A 99 12.57 -1.67 -7.32
N LEU A 100 13.38 -0.64 -7.05
CA LEU A 100 14.58 -0.35 -7.84
C LEU A 100 15.59 -1.49 -7.78
N LEU A 101 15.77 -2.12 -6.62
CA LEU A 101 16.61 -3.31 -6.50
C LEU A 101 16.07 -4.46 -7.35
N ILE A 102 14.78 -4.78 -7.24
CA ILE A 102 14.13 -5.82 -8.04
C ILE A 102 14.34 -5.56 -9.54
N PHE A 103 14.05 -4.35 -10.00
CA PHE A 103 14.25 -3.95 -11.39
C PHE A 103 15.70 -4.12 -11.84
N GLY A 104 16.67 -3.73 -10.99
CA GLY A 104 18.10 -3.91 -11.25
C GLY A 104 18.49 -5.38 -11.38
N TYR A 105 18.09 -6.23 -10.44
CA TYR A 105 18.39 -7.68 -10.50
C TYR A 105 17.80 -8.33 -11.75
N ILE A 106 16.53 -8.04 -12.07
CA ILE A 106 15.87 -8.59 -13.27
C ILE A 106 16.57 -8.12 -14.54
N THR A 107 16.94 -6.84 -14.62
CA THR A 107 17.66 -6.27 -15.78
C THR A 107 19.00 -6.97 -16.00
N ILE A 108 19.77 -7.20 -14.92
CA ILE A 108 21.07 -7.89 -14.99
C ILE A 108 20.89 -9.33 -15.49
N ILE A 109 19.97 -10.09 -14.90
CA ILE A 109 19.71 -11.48 -15.30
C ILE A 109 19.24 -11.56 -16.75
N SER A 110 18.36 -10.64 -17.17
CA SER A 110 17.86 -10.55 -18.55
C SER A 110 18.97 -10.21 -19.53
N GLY A 111 19.89 -9.31 -19.15
CA GLY A 111 21.07 -8.98 -19.94
C GLY A 111 22.02 -10.16 -20.12
N ILE A 112 22.29 -10.91 -19.05
CA ILE A 112 23.11 -12.13 -19.09
C ILE A 112 22.46 -13.17 -20.01
N ALA A 113 21.16 -13.41 -19.86
CA ALA A 113 20.42 -14.35 -20.70
C ALA A 113 20.44 -13.95 -22.19
N ALA A 114 20.31 -12.66 -22.47
CA ALA A 114 20.32 -12.11 -23.82
C ALA A 114 21.70 -12.21 -24.50
N LEU A 115 22.79 -12.24 -23.73
CA LEU A 115 24.18 -12.25 -24.22
C LEU A 115 24.80 -13.67 -24.31
N TYR A 116 24.09 -14.72 -23.89
CA TYR A 116 24.63 -16.08 -23.75
C TYR A 116 25.26 -16.69 -25.02
N ARG A 117 24.97 -16.16 -26.21
CA ARG A 117 25.48 -16.66 -27.52
C ARG A 117 26.47 -15.71 -28.21
N ASN A 118 27.14 -14.81 -27.48
CA ASN A 118 28.01 -13.75 -28.03
C ASN A 118 27.32 -12.78 -29.02
N ASN A 119 25.99 -12.82 -29.10
CA ASN A 119 25.16 -11.86 -29.81
C ASN A 119 24.00 -11.48 -28.91
N PHE A 120 23.66 -10.20 -28.89
CA PHE A 120 22.55 -9.71 -28.10
C PHE A 120 21.22 -10.12 -28.73
N ASN A 121 20.46 -10.97 -28.04
CA ASN A 121 19.10 -11.33 -28.44
C ASN A 121 18.09 -10.50 -27.64
N GLY A 122 17.57 -9.44 -28.26
CA GLY A 122 16.58 -8.55 -27.64
C GLY A 122 15.26 -9.23 -27.28
N MET A 123 14.84 -10.26 -28.04
CA MET A 123 13.64 -11.03 -27.73
C MET A 123 13.81 -11.85 -26.44
N VAL A 124 14.98 -12.48 -26.27
CA VAL A 124 15.32 -13.18 -25.01
C VAL A 124 15.43 -12.19 -23.84
N PHE A 125 16.03 -11.02 -24.06
CA PHE A 125 16.09 -9.97 -23.03
C PHE A 125 14.68 -9.61 -22.53
N MET A 126 13.79 -9.22 -23.45
CA MET A 126 12.43 -8.80 -23.10
C MET A 126 11.64 -9.93 -22.45
N ARG A 127 11.73 -11.16 -22.98
CA ARG A 127 11.04 -12.32 -22.41
C ARG A 127 11.49 -12.64 -20.99
N VAL A 128 12.79 -12.71 -20.74
CA VAL A 128 13.34 -13.00 -19.40
C VAL A 128 13.03 -11.86 -18.43
N PHE A 129 13.07 -10.62 -18.91
CA PHE A 129 12.68 -9.45 -18.12
C PHE A 129 11.23 -9.55 -17.67
N MET A 130 10.30 -9.79 -18.61
CA MET A 130 8.87 -9.91 -18.32
C MET A 130 8.57 -11.11 -17.41
N ALA A 131 9.25 -12.24 -17.61
CA ALA A 131 9.13 -13.40 -16.72
C ALA A 131 9.54 -13.07 -15.28
N GLY A 132 10.74 -12.51 -15.10
CA GLY A 132 11.25 -12.14 -13.78
C GLY A 132 10.34 -11.11 -13.09
N PHE A 133 9.81 -10.16 -13.87
CA PHE A 133 8.92 -9.13 -13.39
C PHE A 133 7.60 -9.71 -12.87
N PHE A 134 6.86 -10.43 -13.71
CA PHE A 134 5.58 -11.04 -13.31
C PHE A 134 5.73 -12.02 -12.14
N LEU A 135 6.76 -12.87 -12.15
CA LEU A 135 6.98 -13.83 -11.06
C LEU A 135 7.26 -13.13 -9.73
N THR A 136 8.05 -12.06 -9.75
CA THR A 136 8.41 -11.32 -8.53
C THR A 136 7.21 -10.55 -7.98
N PHE A 137 6.44 -9.86 -8.82
CA PHE A 137 5.27 -9.10 -8.37
C PHE A 137 4.10 -10.00 -7.98
N SER A 138 3.92 -11.13 -8.65
CA SER A 138 2.95 -12.16 -8.25
C SER A 138 3.33 -12.77 -6.89
N PHE A 139 4.61 -13.03 -6.63
CA PHE A 139 5.06 -13.50 -5.31
C PHE A 139 4.66 -12.54 -4.17
N PHE A 140 4.86 -11.23 -4.32
CA PHE A 140 4.43 -10.27 -3.30
C PHE A 140 2.92 -10.26 -3.10
N LYS A 141 2.15 -10.39 -4.19
CA LYS A 141 0.68 -10.51 -4.11
C LYS A 141 0.24 -11.78 -3.39
N MET A 142 1.00 -12.87 -3.50
CA MET A 142 0.71 -14.14 -2.81
C MET A 142 0.96 -14.09 -1.30
N LEU A 143 1.82 -13.21 -0.81
CA LEU A 143 2.07 -13.06 0.64
C LEU A 143 0.81 -12.64 1.39
N ASP A 144 -0.03 -11.82 0.76
CA ASP A 144 -1.33 -11.41 1.30
C ASP A 144 -2.33 -11.20 0.16
N VAL A 145 -2.82 -12.31 -0.42
CA VAL A 145 -3.77 -12.28 -1.55
C VAL A 145 -5.06 -11.55 -1.18
N LYS A 146 -5.53 -11.73 0.06
CA LYS A 146 -6.76 -11.10 0.53
C LYS A 146 -6.57 -9.58 0.61
N GLY A 147 -5.51 -9.14 1.29
CA GLY A 147 -5.17 -7.73 1.33
C GLY A 147 -5.05 -7.17 -0.07
N PHE A 148 -4.25 -7.82 -0.93
CA PHE A 148 -4.06 -7.42 -2.33
C PHE A 148 -5.40 -7.19 -3.05
N ALA A 149 -6.29 -8.18 -3.02
CA ALA A 149 -7.58 -8.10 -3.71
C ALA A 149 -8.45 -6.95 -3.19
N GLU A 150 -8.45 -6.71 -1.89
CA GLU A 150 -9.19 -5.61 -1.25
C GLU A 150 -8.71 -4.24 -1.73
N SER A 151 -7.39 -3.94 -1.73
CA SER A 151 -6.97 -2.63 -2.26
C SER A 151 -6.97 -2.57 -3.78
N TYR A 152 -6.76 -3.68 -4.49
CA TYR A 152 -6.82 -3.69 -5.95
C TYR A 152 -8.23 -3.28 -6.43
N ALA A 153 -9.28 -3.75 -5.74
CA ALA A 153 -10.66 -3.35 -6.01
C ALA A 153 -10.95 -1.85 -5.80
N MET A 154 -10.10 -1.12 -5.07
CA MET A 154 -10.30 0.31 -4.84
C MET A 154 -9.97 1.18 -6.06
N TYR A 155 -9.08 0.72 -6.95
CA TYR A 155 -8.60 1.51 -8.10
C TYR A 155 -8.74 0.80 -9.45
N ASP A 156 -8.75 -0.54 -9.52
CA ASP A 156 -8.90 -1.24 -10.79
C ASP A 156 -10.35 -1.21 -11.30
N ILE A 157 -10.51 -0.96 -12.60
CA ILE A 157 -11.82 -0.76 -13.23
C ILE A 157 -12.67 -2.03 -13.17
N VAL A 158 -12.05 -3.20 -13.31
CA VAL A 158 -12.72 -4.49 -13.34
C VAL A 158 -12.98 -4.99 -11.92
N ALA A 159 -11.97 -4.94 -11.04
CA ALA A 159 -12.09 -5.39 -9.66
C ALA A 159 -13.08 -4.54 -8.85
N LYS A 160 -13.26 -3.26 -9.19
CA LYS A 160 -14.28 -2.41 -8.58
C LYS A 160 -15.71 -2.89 -8.85
N LYS A 161 -15.95 -3.53 -10.00
CA LYS A 161 -17.25 -4.12 -10.35
C LYS A 161 -17.37 -5.57 -9.88
N ILE A 162 -16.27 -6.31 -9.93
CA ILE A 162 -16.22 -7.74 -9.62
C ILE A 162 -15.04 -7.96 -8.65
N PRO A 163 -15.25 -7.89 -7.31
CA PRO A 163 -14.17 -8.00 -6.32
C PRO A 163 -13.38 -9.32 -6.42
N ALA A 164 -14.04 -10.40 -6.86
CA ALA A 164 -13.40 -11.69 -7.12
C ALA A 164 -12.28 -11.61 -8.18
N TRP A 165 -12.33 -10.62 -9.08
CA TRP A 165 -11.30 -10.39 -10.09
C TRP A 165 -9.92 -10.14 -9.48
N GLY A 166 -9.84 -9.45 -8.32
CA GLY A 166 -8.56 -9.21 -7.65
C GLY A 166 -7.84 -10.51 -7.27
N TYR A 167 -8.58 -11.51 -6.80
CA TYR A 167 -8.02 -12.84 -6.51
C TYR A 167 -7.52 -13.53 -7.78
N ILE A 168 -8.34 -13.54 -8.83
CA ILE A 168 -7.99 -14.15 -10.12
C ILE A 168 -6.73 -13.50 -10.71
N TYR A 169 -6.66 -12.17 -10.65
CA TYR A 169 -5.57 -11.39 -11.21
C TYR A 169 -4.21 -11.74 -10.58
N ALA A 170 -4.14 -11.98 -9.27
CA ALA A 170 -2.90 -12.38 -8.61
C ALA A 170 -2.32 -13.69 -9.18
N PHE A 171 -3.17 -14.67 -9.46
CA PHE A 171 -2.78 -15.95 -10.07
C PHE A 171 -2.54 -15.83 -11.58
N LEU A 172 -3.25 -14.92 -12.23
CA LEU A 172 -3.06 -14.64 -13.65
C LEU A 172 -1.65 -14.10 -13.91
N GLU A 173 -1.15 -13.19 -13.08
CA GLU A 173 0.25 -12.75 -13.18
C GLU A 173 1.26 -13.86 -12.96
N LEU A 174 1.02 -14.80 -12.03
CA LEU A 174 1.87 -15.98 -11.88
C LEU A 174 1.91 -16.76 -13.20
N ALA A 175 0.74 -17.02 -13.78
CA ALA A 175 0.61 -17.78 -15.02
C ALA A 175 1.32 -17.09 -16.18
N LEU A 176 1.22 -15.75 -16.28
CA LEU A 176 1.97 -14.95 -17.26
C LEU A 176 3.48 -15.06 -17.03
N GLY A 177 3.94 -14.92 -15.80
CA GLY A 177 5.36 -15.06 -15.46
C GLY A 177 5.93 -16.42 -15.87
N LEU A 178 5.17 -17.50 -15.62
CA LEU A 178 5.53 -18.85 -16.05
C LEU A 178 5.47 -19.01 -17.58
N ALA A 179 4.48 -18.41 -18.24
CA ALA A 179 4.36 -18.46 -19.70
C ALA A 179 5.53 -17.76 -20.39
N PHE A 180 5.95 -16.58 -19.91
CA PHE A 180 7.15 -15.90 -20.39
C PHE A 180 8.42 -16.70 -20.08
N ALA A 181 8.54 -17.30 -18.88
CA ALA A 181 9.71 -18.10 -18.52
C ALA A 181 9.88 -19.34 -19.40
N THR A 182 8.77 -19.98 -19.78
CA THR A 182 8.73 -21.22 -20.57
C THR A 182 8.57 -21.00 -22.08
N ASP A 183 8.43 -19.75 -22.53
CA ASP A 183 8.12 -19.40 -23.92
C ASP A 183 6.82 -20.03 -24.44
N PHE A 184 5.82 -20.14 -23.56
CA PHE A 184 4.56 -20.77 -23.88
C PHE A 184 3.71 -19.87 -24.79
N MET A 185 3.40 -20.33 -26.00
CA MET A 185 2.54 -19.65 -26.98
C MET A 185 2.82 -18.13 -27.09
N PRO A 186 4.03 -17.70 -27.51
CA PRO A 186 4.51 -16.34 -27.31
C PRO A 186 3.63 -15.27 -27.97
N VAL A 187 3.07 -15.52 -29.15
CA VAL A 187 2.15 -14.56 -29.80
C VAL A 187 0.90 -14.32 -28.95
N PHE A 188 0.28 -15.40 -28.46
CA PHE A 188 -0.91 -15.28 -27.60
C PHE A 188 -0.57 -14.63 -26.26
N THR A 189 0.50 -15.08 -25.60
CA THR A 189 0.94 -14.56 -24.30
C THR A 189 1.23 -13.07 -24.37
N ASN A 190 1.94 -12.60 -25.40
CA ASN A 190 2.21 -11.18 -25.58
C ASN A 190 0.95 -10.36 -25.89
N ALA A 191 0.06 -10.86 -26.78
CA ALA A 191 -1.19 -10.16 -27.10
C ALA A 191 -2.11 -10.04 -25.88
N PHE A 192 -2.27 -11.13 -25.14
CA PHE A 192 -3.06 -11.15 -23.92
C PHE A 192 -2.47 -10.22 -22.84
N THR A 193 -1.15 -10.26 -22.64
CA THR A 193 -0.46 -9.37 -21.70
C THR A 193 -0.66 -7.89 -22.06
N ALA A 194 -0.49 -7.53 -23.34
CA ALA A 194 -0.67 -6.15 -23.79
C ALA A 194 -2.09 -5.62 -23.51
N VAL A 195 -3.12 -6.44 -23.76
CA VAL A 195 -4.51 -6.08 -23.47
C VAL A 195 -4.72 -5.96 -21.96
N LEU A 196 -4.30 -6.96 -21.18
CA LEU A 196 -4.51 -6.98 -19.73
C LEU A 196 -3.84 -5.79 -19.03
N MET A 197 -2.57 -5.52 -19.36
CA MET A 197 -1.81 -4.42 -18.77
C MET A 197 -2.35 -3.06 -19.23
N SER A 198 -2.90 -2.95 -20.44
CA SER A 198 -3.57 -1.71 -20.88
C SER A 198 -4.81 -1.42 -20.04
N VAL A 199 -5.61 -2.44 -19.72
CA VAL A 199 -6.79 -2.28 -18.85
C VAL A 199 -6.38 -1.87 -17.43
N SER A 200 -5.35 -2.50 -16.85
CA SER A 200 -4.85 -2.13 -15.52
C SER A 200 -4.30 -0.70 -15.50
N LEU A 201 -3.50 -0.33 -16.52
CA LEU A 201 -2.90 0.99 -16.63
C LEU A 201 -3.96 2.09 -16.68
N LEU A 202 -5.07 1.88 -17.40
CA LEU A 202 -6.18 2.84 -17.42
C LEU A 202 -6.78 3.06 -16.04
N GLY A 203 -6.93 2.00 -15.23
CA GLY A 203 -7.40 2.10 -13.85
C GLY A 203 -6.43 2.85 -12.95
N VAL A 204 -5.13 2.56 -13.07
CA VAL A 204 -4.07 3.25 -12.31
C VAL A 204 -4.00 4.73 -12.68
N LEU A 205 -4.02 5.07 -13.97
CA LEU A 205 -4.04 6.45 -14.45
C LEU A 205 -5.24 7.21 -13.86
N GLN A 206 -6.45 6.64 -13.95
CA GLN A 206 -7.64 7.25 -13.37
C GLN A 206 -7.51 7.47 -11.86
N SER A 207 -6.90 6.53 -11.13
CA SER A 207 -6.72 6.65 -9.68
C SER A 207 -5.70 7.74 -9.30
N VAL A 208 -4.56 7.80 -10.00
CA VAL A 208 -3.51 8.80 -9.76
C VAL A 208 -4.02 10.22 -10.04
N PHE A 209 -4.76 10.41 -11.15
CA PHE A 209 -5.35 11.72 -11.48
C PHE A 209 -6.40 12.18 -10.46
N ASN A 210 -7.12 11.26 -9.82
CA ASN A 210 -8.18 11.60 -8.86
C ASN A 210 -7.67 11.90 -7.44
N LYS A 211 -6.35 11.96 -7.20
CA LYS A 211 -5.72 12.26 -5.90
C LYS A 211 -6.31 11.49 -4.71
N LYS A 212 -6.90 10.32 -4.95
CA LYS A 212 -7.42 9.50 -3.86
C LYS A 212 -6.23 8.82 -3.19
N GLN A 213 -6.01 9.15 -1.92
CA GLN A 213 -5.00 8.52 -1.06
C GLN A 213 -5.47 7.10 -0.76
N ILE A 214 -5.21 6.18 -1.68
CA ILE A 214 -5.62 4.79 -1.57
C ILE A 214 -4.39 3.98 -1.20
N ARG A 215 -4.45 3.33 -0.04
CA ARG A 215 -3.40 2.41 0.42
C ARG A 215 -3.32 1.24 -0.55
N CYS A 216 -2.14 1.03 -1.14
CA CYS A 216 -1.88 -0.02 -2.11
C CYS A 216 -1.70 -1.37 -1.40
N ALA A 217 -2.43 -2.44 -1.71
CA ALA A 217 -2.28 -3.71 -0.98
C ALA A 217 -1.31 -4.72 -1.59
N CYS A 218 -0.74 -4.49 -2.77
CA CYS A 218 0.24 -5.44 -3.32
C CYS A 218 1.54 -5.45 -2.48
N LEU A 219 1.88 -4.29 -1.92
CA LEU A 219 3.10 -4.08 -1.13
C LEU A 219 2.84 -3.21 0.12
N GLY A 220 1.66 -2.60 0.28
CA GLY A 220 1.39 -1.68 1.39
C GLY A 220 1.14 -2.35 2.73
N ALA A 221 0.81 -3.65 2.76
CA ALA A 221 0.75 -4.42 4.00
C ALA A 221 2.13 -4.60 4.66
N VAL A 222 3.23 -4.54 3.88
CA VAL A 222 4.60 -4.71 4.37
C VAL A 222 5.46 -3.44 4.22
N PHE A 223 5.19 -2.57 3.24
CA PHE A 223 6.04 -1.41 2.88
C PHE A 223 5.31 -0.06 2.69
N ASN A 224 3.99 0.05 2.93
CA ASN A 224 3.23 1.32 2.89
C ASN A 224 3.49 2.23 1.66
N LEU A 225 3.67 1.66 0.45
CA LEU A 225 3.90 2.48 -0.74
C LEU A 225 2.58 3.02 -1.31
N PRO A 226 2.43 4.34 -1.49
CA PRO A 226 1.29 4.88 -2.24
C PRO A 226 1.39 4.43 -3.70
N MET A 227 0.24 4.11 -4.34
CA MET A 227 0.18 3.91 -5.79
C MET A 227 0.80 5.14 -6.47
N SER A 228 1.91 4.94 -7.16
CA SER A 228 2.84 6.00 -7.56
C SER A 228 3.01 6.04 -9.07
N THR A 229 3.64 7.10 -9.56
CA THR A 229 4.12 7.24 -10.95
C THR A 229 4.99 6.07 -11.40
N VAL A 230 5.62 5.35 -10.46
CA VAL A 230 6.42 4.15 -10.73
C VAL A 230 5.58 3.04 -11.38
N THR A 231 4.35 2.79 -10.89
CA THR A 231 3.48 1.73 -11.44
C THR A 231 3.03 2.05 -12.87
N ILE A 232 2.83 3.33 -13.19
CA ILE A 232 2.52 3.76 -14.57
C ILE A 232 3.68 3.46 -15.52
N ILE A 233 4.92 3.71 -15.06
CA ILE A 233 6.14 3.44 -15.85
C ILE A 233 6.31 1.92 -16.04
N GLU A 234 6.09 1.15 -14.99
CA GLU A 234 6.12 -0.32 -14.98
C GLU A 234 5.13 -0.92 -15.99
N ASP A 235 3.83 -0.62 -15.86
CA ASP A 235 2.80 -1.17 -16.74
C ASP A 235 3.03 -0.71 -18.19
N GLY A 236 3.40 0.56 -18.38
CA GLY A 236 3.75 1.09 -19.69
C GLY A 236 4.93 0.38 -20.35
N LEU A 237 5.98 0.06 -19.57
CA LEU A 237 7.14 -0.69 -20.06
C LEU A 237 6.73 -2.11 -20.48
N MET A 238 5.93 -2.80 -19.67
CA MET A 238 5.47 -4.17 -19.99
C MET A 238 4.60 -4.21 -21.24
N ILE A 239 3.73 -3.22 -21.44
CA ILE A 239 2.94 -3.05 -22.66
C ILE A 239 3.86 -2.84 -23.87
N ALA A 240 4.83 -1.92 -23.75
CA ALA A 240 5.77 -1.62 -24.83
C ALA A 240 6.59 -2.86 -25.23
N MET A 241 7.13 -3.61 -24.26
CA MET A 241 7.86 -4.85 -24.51
C MET A 241 6.97 -5.92 -25.16
N SER A 242 5.73 -6.09 -24.69
CA SER A 242 4.79 -7.06 -25.27
C SER A 242 4.49 -6.74 -26.73
N ILE A 243 4.20 -5.47 -27.04
CA ILE A 243 3.92 -5.00 -28.40
C ILE A 243 5.16 -5.12 -29.28
N ALA A 244 6.34 -4.73 -28.79
CA ALA A 244 7.60 -4.88 -29.53
C ALA A 244 7.87 -6.35 -29.88
N MET A 245 7.68 -7.27 -28.92
CA MET A 245 7.84 -8.70 -29.17
C MET A 245 6.83 -9.21 -30.21
N LEU A 246 5.57 -8.76 -30.18
CA LEU A 246 4.59 -9.13 -31.22
C LEU A 246 5.04 -8.70 -32.63
N PHE A 247 5.55 -7.47 -32.77
CA PHE A 247 6.08 -7.00 -34.06
C PHE A 247 7.31 -7.77 -34.52
N MET A 248 8.13 -8.29 -33.59
CA MET A 248 9.28 -9.12 -33.92
C MET A 248 8.90 -10.58 -34.30
N TYR A 249 7.66 -11.00 -34.03
CA TYR A 249 7.13 -12.31 -34.43
C TYR A 249 6.37 -12.29 -35.77
N LEU A 250 6.01 -11.09 -36.26
CA LEU A 250 5.41 -10.84 -37.57
C LEU A 250 6.48 -10.76 -38.66
#